data_AF-K1Y5B3-F1
#
_entry.id   AF-K1Y5B3-F1
#
_cell.length_a   1.000
_cell.length_b   1.000
_cell.length_c   1.000
_cell.angle_alpha   90.00
_cell.angle_beta   90.00
_cell.angle_gamma   90.00
#
_symmetry.space_group_name_H-M   'P 1'
#
loop_
_entity.id
_entity.type
_entity.pdbx_description
1 polymer ?
#
loop_
_entity_poly.entity_id
_entity_poly.type
_entity_poly.pdbx_seq_one_letter_code
_entity_poly.pdbx_strand_id
1 'polypeptide(L)'
;MIMRKIIPATIFILSSFLASGQITSVSLLAELPAVPFSVCSADSSIINEFNAQIILVKSKIKAQIKKINFDAENRVVDITTSNVFSYSKAGISKAEFVLISTMSPDGREQWMREYASKSIKSKSKPIVLNQENKNAIANLKAEKEVIAKTVENYFIRQKLILKEIAELDSLETIRLKDTTAADYSGKLGYCSALSTAHLRYIKQCFNDIKDQIPLYIRLNEIENELIKREIDYERLVTDSDLYAVKAVDKYADILSKAYKYRTEN
;
A
#
# COMPACT_ATOMS: atom_id res chain seq x y z
N MET A 1 47.18 -55.85 8.72
CA MET A 1 46.73 -54.63 9.43
C MET A 1 46.69 -53.47 8.42
N ILE A 2 45.56 -53.29 7.75
CA ILE A 2 45.30 -52.21 6.78
C ILE A 2 43.91 -51.67 7.12
N MET A 3 43.84 -50.50 7.75
CA MET A 3 42.56 -49.83 8.03
C MET A 3 42.10 -49.08 6.78
N ARG A 4 40.98 -49.54 6.19
CA ARG A 4 40.19 -48.77 5.21
C ARG A 4 39.41 -47.70 5.96
N LYS A 5 39.70 -46.42 5.68
CA LYS A 5 38.87 -45.29 6.13
C LYS A 5 37.60 -45.23 5.28
N ILE A 6 36.46 -45.38 5.92
CA ILE A 6 35.13 -45.13 5.33
C ILE A 6 34.83 -43.64 5.54
N ILE A 7 34.67 -42.90 4.45
CA ILE A 7 34.19 -41.51 4.47
C ILE A 7 32.67 -41.57 4.30
N PRO A 8 31.85 -41.11 5.27
CA PRO A 8 30.43 -40.94 5.02
C PRO A 8 30.21 -39.67 4.20
N ALA A 9 29.67 -39.84 2.99
CA ALA A 9 29.14 -38.75 2.17
C ALA A 9 27.91 -38.16 2.88
N THR A 10 28.08 -37.00 3.50
CA THR A 10 26.97 -36.17 3.98
C THR A 10 26.22 -35.62 2.78
N ILE A 11 25.08 -36.24 2.49
CA ILE A 11 24.06 -35.71 1.59
C ILE A 11 23.51 -34.43 2.24
N PHE A 12 24.03 -33.29 1.81
CA PHE A 12 23.41 -31.99 2.10
C PHE A 12 22.17 -31.89 1.20
N ILE A 13 21.03 -32.40 1.69
CA ILE A 13 19.74 -32.08 1.10
C ILE A 13 19.51 -30.60 1.42
N LEU A 14 19.94 -29.74 0.51
CA LEU A 14 19.52 -28.35 0.45
C LEU A 14 18.02 -28.42 0.15
N SER A 15 17.21 -28.46 1.21
CA SER A 15 15.78 -28.24 1.13
C SER A 15 15.60 -26.82 0.59
N SER A 16 15.42 -26.74 -0.73
CA SER A 16 14.80 -25.61 -1.38
C SER A 16 13.42 -25.46 -0.74
N PHE A 17 13.36 -24.71 0.36
CA PHE A 17 12.13 -24.01 0.71
C PHE A 17 11.84 -23.11 -0.48
N LEU A 18 11.06 -23.65 -1.42
CA LEU A 18 10.12 -22.86 -2.20
C LEU A 18 9.14 -22.28 -1.18
N ALA A 19 9.60 -21.28 -0.41
CA ALA A 19 8.72 -20.19 -0.09
C ALA A 19 8.24 -19.71 -1.46
N SER A 20 6.98 -19.97 -1.79
CA SER A 20 6.31 -19.22 -2.84
C SER A 20 6.47 -17.76 -2.44
N GLY A 21 7.54 -17.12 -2.90
CA GLY A 21 7.99 -15.83 -2.42
C GLY A 21 6.88 -14.84 -2.70
N GLN A 22 6.08 -14.54 -1.67
CA GLN A 22 5.07 -13.52 -1.80
C GLN A 22 5.81 -12.24 -2.11
N ILE A 23 5.45 -11.59 -3.22
CA ILE A 23 5.96 -10.28 -3.56
C ILE A 23 5.48 -9.34 -2.45
N THR A 24 6.43 -8.85 -1.64
CA THR A 24 6.16 -7.91 -0.55
C THR A 24 6.51 -6.49 -0.97
N SER A 25 5.90 -5.49 -0.33
CA SER A 25 6.26 -4.07 -0.46
C SER A 25 7.75 -3.83 -0.20
N VAL A 26 8.35 -4.50 0.78
CA VAL A 26 9.80 -4.44 1.06
C VAL A 26 10.61 -4.96 -0.12
N SER A 27 10.22 -6.10 -0.70
CA SER A 27 10.91 -6.65 -1.88
C SER A 27 10.78 -5.74 -3.10
N LEU A 28 9.59 -5.18 -3.35
CA LEU A 28 9.34 -4.25 -4.44
C LEU A 28 10.15 -2.96 -4.29
N LEU A 29 10.23 -2.42 -3.07
CA LEU A 29 11.05 -1.25 -2.77
C LEU A 29 12.54 -1.52 -3.01
N ALA A 30 13.03 -2.71 -2.67
CA ALA A 30 14.42 -3.09 -2.87
C ALA A 30 14.78 -3.32 -4.36
N GLU A 31 13.80 -3.68 -5.19
CA GLU A 31 14.01 -3.84 -6.64
C GLU A 31 14.01 -2.52 -7.42
N LEU A 32 13.52 -1.43 -6.83
CA LEU A 32 13.64 -0.09 -7.45
C LEU A 32 15.11 0.31 -7.57
N PRO A 33 15.47 1.06 -8.62
CA PRO A 33 16.85 1.51 -8.77
C PRO A 33 17.25 2.45 -7.62
N ALA A 34 18.53 2.47 -7.30
CA ALA A 34 19.04 3.39 -6.29
C ALA A 34 18.88 4.85 -6.75
N VAL A 35 18.65 5.76 -5.79
CA VAL A 35 18.65 7.20 -6.06
C VAL A 35 19.98 7.59 -6.73
N PRO A 36 19.97 8.21 -7.92
CA PRO A 36 21.20 8.56 -8.63
C PRO A 36 22.09 9.50 -7.81
N PHE A 37 23.41 9.39 -8.00
CA PHE A 37 24.39 10.29 -7.39
C PHE A 37 24.78 11.47 -8.31
N SER A 38 24.61 11.31 -9.62
CA SER A 38 24.86 12.34 -10.63
C SER A 38 23.75 12.34 -11.65
N VAL A 39 23.35 13.54 -12.08
CA VAL A 39 22.20 13.77 -12.96
C VAL A 39 22.57 14.64 -14.15
N CYS A 40 23.41 15.65 -13.95
CA CYS A 40 23.65 16.69 -14.94
C CYS A 40 24.28 16.15 -16.23
N SER A 41 25.24 15.24 -16.11
CA SER A 41 25.95 14.66 -17.26
C SER A 41 25.65 13.17 -17.44
N ALA A 42 24.48 12.69 -16.99
CA ALA A 42 24.16 11.28 -17.09
C ALA A 42 23.87 10.86 -18.54
N ASP A 43 24.56 9.82 -19.01
CA ASP A 43 24.36 9.28 -20.35
C ASP A 43 22.96 8.69 -20.54
N SER A 44 22.45 8.74 -21.78
CA SER A 44 21.12 8.23 -22.10
C SER A 44 20.94 6.74 -21.79
N SER A 45 22.01 5.93 -21.88
CA SER A 45 21.98 4.51 -21.51
C SER A 45 21.65 4.31 -20.03
N ILE A 46 22.29 5.08 -19.14
CA ILE A 46 22.06 5.04 -17.68
C ILE A 46 20.61 5.44 -17.38
N ILE A 47 20.13 6.51 -18.01
CA ILE A 47 18.76 6.99 -17.82
C ILE A 47 17.75 5.96 -18.31
N ASN A 48 18.01 5.31 -19.45
CA ASN A 48 17.15 4.29 -20.03
C ASN A 48 17.08 3.04 -19.14
N GLU A 49 18.22 2.57 -18.64
CA GLU A 49 18.27 1.42 -17.72
C GLU A 49 17.53 1.73 -16.41
N PHE A 50 17.78 2.91 -15.83
CA PHE A 50 17.09 3.39 -14.63
C PHE A 50 15.57 3.42 -14.81
N ASN A 51 15.10 4.02 -15.90
CA ASN A 51 13.67 4.09 -16.21
C ASN A 51 13.06 2.72 -16.53
N ALA A 52 13.80 1.84 -17.22
CA ALA A 52 13.36 0.49 -17.51
C ALA A 52 13.16 -0.33 -16.23
N GLN A 53 14.08 -0.22 -15.25
CA GLN A 53 13.95 -0.83 -13.94
C GLN A 53 12.68 -0.36 -13.22
N ILE A 54 12.41 0.96 -13.23
CA ILE A 54 11.19 1.52 -12.62
C ILE A 54 9.93 0.98 -13.30
N ILE A 55 9.88 0.97 -14.63
CA ILE A 55 8.74 0.45 -15.40
C ILE A 55 8.49 -1.02 -15.05
N LEU A 56 9.55 -1.82 -14.97
CA LEU A 56 9.48 -3.22 -14.60
C LEU A 56 8.89 -3.40 -13.19
N VAL A 57 9.40 -2.67 -12.19
CA VAL A 57 8.87 -2.77 -10.82
C VAL A 57 7.43 -2.26 -10.72
N LYS A 58 7.09 -1.16 -11.40
CA LYS A 58 5.69 -0.67 -11.46
C LYS A 58 4.75 -1.69 -12.10
N SER A 59 5.22 -2.46 -13.08
CA SER A 59 4.43 -3.54 -13.66
C SER A 59 4.17 -4.67 -12.65
N LYS A 60 5.19 -5.04 -11.84
CA LYS A 60 5.06 -6.02 -10.75
C LYS A 60 4.11 -5.52 -9.66
N ILE A 61 4.22 -4.25 -9.26
CA ILE A 61 3.30 -3.59 -8.31
C ILE A 61 1.85 -3.69 -8.83
N LYS A 62 1.61 -3.33 -10.09
CA LYS A 62 0.27 -3.38 -10.69
C LYS A 62 -0.28 -4.80 -10.73
N ALA A 63 0.55 -5.78 -11.05
CA ALA A 63 0.18 -7.19 -11.02
C ALA A 63 -0.18 -7.65 -9.59
N GLN A 64 0.60 -7.24 -8.59
CA GLN A 64 0.36 -7.57 -7.18
C GLN A 64 -0.94 -6.93 -6.67
N ILE A 65 -1.19 -5.64 -6.96
CA ILE A 65 -2.46 -4.98 -6.60
C ILE A 65 -3.65 -5.68 -7.25
N LYS A 66 -3.54 -6.06 -8.53
CA LYS A 66 -4.60 -6.81 -9.22
C LYS A 66 -4.84 -8.16 -8.58
N LYS A 67 -3.79 -8.89 -8.21
CA LYS A 67 -3.90 -10.18 -7.53
C LYS A 67 -4.62 -10.01 -6.19
N ILE A 68 -4.18 -9.05 -5.37
CA ILE A 68 -4.82 -8.75 -4.07
C ILE A 68 -6.31 -8.40 -4.25
N ASN A 69 -6.63 -7.55 -5.22
CA ASN A 69 -8.02 -7.16 -5.50
C ASN A 69 -8.85 -8.34 -6.03
N PHE A 70 -8.30 -9.16 -6.93
CA PHE A 70 -8.98 -10.36 -7.45
C PHE A 70 -9.22 -11.39 -6.34
N ASP A 71 -8.25 -11.59 -5.45
CA ASP A 71 -8.40 -12.46 -4.27
C ASP A 71 -9.45 -11.90 -3.30
N ALA A 72 -9.60 -10.58 -3.20
CA ALA A 72 -10.67 -9.95 -2.43
C ALA A 72 -12.04 -10.10 -3.13
N GLU A 73 -12.11 -9.87 -4.44
CA GLU A 73 -13.32 -9.99 -5.25
C GLU A 73 -13.84 -11.43 -5.31
N ASN A 74 -12.98 -12.44 -5.44
CA ASN A 74 -13.41 -13.85 -5.40
C ASN A 74 -13.82 -14.29 -4.00
N ARG A 75 -13.24 -13.71 -2.94
CA ARG A 75 -13.78 -13.83 -1.58
C ARG A 75 -15.19 -13.23 -1.48
N VAL A 76 -15.49 -12.20 -2.29
CA VAL A 76 -16.79 -11.52 -2.40
C VAL A 76 -17.77 -12.22 -3.36
N VAL A 77 -17.33 -12.96 -4.37
CA VAL A 77 -18.22 -13.72 -5.28
C VAL A 77 -18.84 -14.95 -4.57
N ASP A 78 -18.20 -15.48 -3.53
CA ASP A 78 -18.84 -16.41 -2.58
C ASP A 78 -19.91 -15.69 -1.69
N ILE A 79 -20.06 -14.36 -1.85
CA ILE A 79 -21.02 -13.43 -1.19
C ILE A 79 -22.04 -12.89 -2.22
N THR A 80 -22.28 -13.54 -3.37
CA THR A 80 -23.44 -13.20 -4.21
C THR A 80 -24.80 -13.57 -3.57
N THR A 81 -24.84 -13.97 -2.30
CA THR A 81 -25.98 -13.74 -1.41
C THR A 81 -25.95 -12.29 -0.90
N SER A 82 -26.14 -11.32 -1.80
CA SER A 82 -25.93 -9.86 -1.68
C SER A 82 -26.81 -9.10 -0.66
N ASN A 83 -27.23 -9.76 0.42
CA ASN A 83 -28.22 -9.28 1.37
C ASN A 83 -27.67 -9.15 2.80
N VAL A 84 -26.49 -9.70 3.09
CA VAL A 84 -25.90 -9.72 4.45
C VAL A 84 -25.60 -8.31 4.98
N PHE A 85 -25.26 -7.36 4.10
CA PHE A 85 -24.94 -5.98 4.48
C PHE A 85 -26.16 -5.18 4.98
N SER A 86 -27.37 -5.48 4.47
CA SER A 86 -28.60 -4.82 4.93
C SER A 86 -29.22 -5.47 6.17
N TYR A 87 -29.01 -6.77 6.39
CA TYR A 87 -29.66 -7.51 7.47
C TYR A 87 -28.88 -7.57 8.80
N SER A 88 -27.56 -7.36 8.78
CA SER A 88 -26.78 -7.21 10.02
C SER A 88 -27.15 -5.94 10.80
N LYS A 89 -27.50 -4.85 10.10
CA LYS A 89 -28.11 -3.65 10.70
C LYS A 89 -29.52 -3.88 11.27
N ALA A 90 -30.19 -4.96 10.85
CA ALA A 90 -31.55 -5.31 11.27
C ALA A 90 -31.57 -6.32 12.45
N GLY A 91 -30.43 -6.91 12.84
CA GLY A 91 -30.38 -7.82 13.99
C GLY A 91 -31.01 -9.20 13.74
N ILE A 92 -30.97 -9.70 12.50
CA ILE A 92 -31.48 -11.02 12.12
C ILE A 92 -30.41 -12.09 12.36
N SER A 93 -30.81 -13.25 12.90
CA SER A 93 -29.89 -14.34 13.24
C SER A 93 -29.39 -15.12 12.00
N LYS A 94 -28.24 -15.78 12.13
CA LYS A 94 -27.64 -16.62 11.06
C LYS A 94 -28.57 -17.72 10.56
N ALA A 95 -29.40 -18.31 11.44
CA ALA A 95 -30.36 -19.34 11.08
C ALA A 95 -31.54 -18.78 10.27
N GLU A 96 -32.06 -17.61 10.65
CA GLU A 96 -33.11 -16.92 9.88
C GLU A 96 -32.60 -16.49 8.50
N PHE A 97 -31.34 -16.07 8.39
CA PHE A 97 -30.74 -15.72 7.12
C PHE A 97 -30.74 -16.91 6.13
N VAL A 98 -30.36 -18.11 6.60
CA VAL A 98 -30.38 -19.34 5.77
C VAL A 98 -31.81 -19.67 5.35
N LEU A 99 -32.78 -19.53 6.24
CA LEU A 99 -34.20 -19.75 5.92
C LEU A 99 -34.68 -18.77 4.83
N ILE A 100 -34.38 -17.47 4.94
CA ILE A 100 -34.78 -16.45 3.94
C ILE A 100 -34.12 -16.71 2.59
N SER A 101 -32.86 -17.15 2.59
CA SER A 101 -32.11 -17.44 1.35
C SER A 101 -32.67 -18.63 0.56
N THR A 102 -33.45 -19.50 1.22
CA THR A 102 -34.08 -20.69 0.61
C THR A 102 -35.55 -20.48 0.23
N MET A 103 -36.14 -19.33 0.57
CA MET A 103 -37.51 -18.96 0.16
C MET A 103 -37.57 -18.51 -1.31
N SER A 104 -38.74 -18.67 -1.95
CA SER A 104 -39.03 -18.12 -3.28
C SER A 104 -39.00 -16.58 -3.26
N PRO A 105 -38.85 -15.90 -4.43
CA PRO A 105 -38.88 -14.44 -4.51
C PRO A 105 -40.10 -13.80 -3.82
N ASP A 106 -41.29 -14.34 -4.10
CA ASP A 106 -42.55 -13.87 -3.50
C ASP A 106 -42.58 -14.13 -1.98
N GLY A 107 -42.06 -15.28 -1.55
CA GLY A 107 -41.93 -15.62 -0.13
C GLY A 107 -40.98 -14.69 0.63
N ARG A 108 -39.88 -14.24 -0.01
CA ARG A 108 -38.96 -13.25 0.57
C ARG A 108 -39.61 -11.88 0.70
N GLU A 109 -40.38 -11.45 -0.29
CA GLU A 109 -41.07 -10.15 -0.24
C GLU A 109 -42.17 -10.14 0.84
N GLN A 110 -42.92 -11.24 0.97
CA GLN A 110 -43.91 -11.40 2.03
C GLN A 110 -43.26 -11.41 3.42
N TRP A 111 -42.14 -12.12 3.57
CA TRP A 111 -41.33 -12.11 4.79
C TRP A 111 -40.83 -10.70 5.14
N MET A 112 -40.35 -9.93 4.16
CA MET A 112 -39.90 -8.54 4.37
C MET A 112 -41.03 -7.62 4.85
N ARG A 113 -42.25 -7.78 4.32
CA ARG A 113 -43.43 -7.01 4.74
C ARG A 113 -43.87 -7.36 6.18
N GLU A 114 -43.81 -8.63 6.54
CA GLU A 114 -44.07 -9.09 7.91
C GLU A 114 -42.98 -8.64 8.89
N TYR A 115 -41.72 -8.71 8.50
CA TYR A 115 -40.59 -8.27 9.31
C TYR A 115 -40.66 -6.75 9.53
N ALA A 116 -40.91 -5.94 8.48
CA ALA A 116 -41.07 -4.49 8.58
C ALA A 116 -42.24 -4.09 9.49
N SER A 117 -43.38 -4.80 9.41
CA SER A 117 -44.54 -4.54 10.28
C SER A 117 -44.33 -4.97 11.74
N LYS A 118 -43.50 -5.98 12.00
CA LYS A 118 -43.08 -6.41 13.35
C LYS A 118 -41.98 -5.51 13.94
N SER A 119 -41.02 -5.05 13.13
CA SER A 119 -39.90 -4.21 13.57
C SER A 119 -40.27 -2.75 13.85
N ILE A 120 -41.36 -2.23 13.29
CA ILE A 120 -41.96 -0.96 13.75
C ILE A 120 -42.52 -1.09 15.20
N LYS A 121 -42.87 -2.32 15.64
CA LYS A 121 -43.36 -2.59 17.00
C LYS A 121 -42.30 -3.10 17.97
N SER A 122 -41.18 -3.66 17.51
CA SER A 122 -40.09 -4.14 18.37
C SER A 122 -38.80 -3.35 18.15
N LYS A 123 -38.41 -2.54 19.14
CA LYS A 123 -37.04 -1.99 19.26
C LYS A 123 -36.04 -3.15 19.14
N SER A 124 -35.30 -3.22 18.03
CA SER A 124 -34.26 -4.22 17.78
C SER A 124 -33.21 -4.20 18.90
N LYS A 125 -32.93 -5.36 19.51
CA LYS A 125 -31.93 -5.49 20.58
C LYS A 125 -30.52 -5.23 20.00
N PRO A 126 -29.71 -4.35 20.62
CA PRO A 126 -28.34 -4.10 20.19
C PRO A 126 -27.46 -5.33 20.39
N ILE A 127 -26.46 -5.53 19.52
CA ILE A 127 -25.36 -6.47 19.74
C ILE A 127 -24.66 -6.03 21.04
N VAL A 128 -24.80 -6.80 22.11
CA VAL A 128 -24.16 -6.52 23.40
C VAL A 128 -22.73 -7.04 23.32
N LEU A 129 -21.79 -6.21 22.85
CA LEU A 129 -20.36 -6.49 22.96
C LEU A 129 -20.00 -6.63 24.46
N ASN A 130 -19.26 -7.67 24.82
CA ASN A 130 -18.67 -7.77 26.16
C ASN A 130 -17.69 -6.60 26.38
N GLN A 131 -17.40 -6.28 27.65
CA GLN A 131 -16.56 -5.11 27.98
C GLN A 131 -15.15 -5.23 27.39
N GLU A 132 -14.63 -6.45 27.31
CA GLU A 132 -13.33 -6.77 26.70
C GLU A 132 -13.28 -6.38 25.21
N ASN A 133 -14.29 -6.75 24.42
CA ASN A 133 -14.37 -6.38 23.01
C ASN A 133 -14.56 -4.88 22.82
N LYS A 134 -15.32 -4.20 23.70
CA LYS A 134 -15.45 -2.74 23.66
C LYS A 134 -14.11 -2.05 23.88
N ASN A 135 -13.36 -2.49 24.89
CA ASN A 135 -12.04 -1.95 25.20
C ASN A 135 -11.05 -2.21 24.05
N ALA A 136 -11.05 -3.43 23.49
CA ALA A 136 -10.19 -3.79 22.37
C ALA A 136 -10.47 -2.94 21.12
N ILE A 137 -11.75 -2.73 20.76
CA ILE A 137 -12.15 -1.88 19.64
C ILE A 137 -11.73 -0.43 19.87
N ALA A 138 -11.89 0.10 21.09
CA ALA A 138 -11.46 1.45 21.43
C ALA A 138 -9.94 1.62 21.28
N ASN A 139 -9.16 0.66 21.76
CA ASN A 139 -7.70 0.66 21.63
C ASN A 139 -7.25 0.60 20.16
N LEU A 140 -7.85 -0.28 19.36
CA LEU A 140 -7.56 -0.40 17.92
C LEU A 140 -7.87 0.90 17.17
N LYS A 141 -8.98 1.58 17.50
CA LYS A 141 -9.33 2.88 16.91
C LYS A 141 -8.35 3.98 17.30
N ALA A 142 -7.91 4.02 18.56
CA ALA A 142 -6.91 4.97 19.02
C ALA A 142 -5.55 4.74 18.33
N GLU A 143 -5.12 3.47 18.20
CA GLU A 143 -3.89 3.10 17.48
C GLU A 143 -3.97 3.51 16.01
N LYS A 144 -5.09 3.23 15.33
CA LYS A 144 -5.35 3.65 13.95
C LYS A 144 -5.20 5.16 13.78
N GLU A 145 -5.74 5.95 14.71
CA GLU A 145 -5.64 7.41 14.67
C GLU A 145 -4.19 7.90 14.82
N VAL A 146 -3.41 7.31 15.73
CA VAL A 146 -1.99 7.62 15.91
C VAL A 146 -1.18 7.30 14.66
N ILE A 147 -1.42 6.14 14.04
CA ILE A 147 -0.77 5.75 12.79
C ILE A 147 -1.13 6.71 11.66
N ALA A 148 -2.42 7.06 11.51
CA ALA A 148 -2.88 7.99 10.48
C ALA A 148 -2.21 9.37 10.61
N LYS A 149 -2.16 9.93 11.82
CA LYS A 149 -1.45 11.19 12.11
C LYS A 149 0.04 11.11 11.81
N THR A 150 0.67 9.99 12.15
CA THR A 150 2.09 9.77 11.84
C THR A 150 2.34 9.80 10.33
N VAL A 151 1.54 9.06 9.56
CA VAL A 151 1.62 9.03 8.09
C VAL A 151 1.34 10.40 7.48
N GLU A 152 0.39 11.16 8.01
CA GLU A 152 0.08 12.52 7.57
C GLU A 152 1.27 13.48 7.77
N ASN A 153 1.98 13.38 8.90
CA ASN A 153 3.16 14.21 9.17
C ASN A 153 4.28 14.00 8.13
N TYR A 154 4.49 12.76 7.67
CA TYR A 154 5.41 12.48 6.57
C TYR A 154 4.98 13.21 5.28
N PHE A 155 3.68 13.16 4.94
CA PHE A 155 3.14 13.83 3.76
C PHE A 155 3.30 15.36 3.85
N ILE A 156 3.01 15.95 5.01
CA ILE A 156 3.18 17.38 5.26
C ILE A 156 4.65 17.78 5.05
N ARG A 157 5.59 17.03 5.65
CA ARG A 157 7.03 17.29 5.49
C ARG A 157 7.46 17.22 4.03
N GLN A 158 7.03 16.19 3.29
CA GLN A 158 7.35 16.05 1.87
C GLN A 158 6.82 17.21 1.04
N LYS A 159 5.61 17.70 1.35
CA LYS A 159 5.01 18.86 0.69
C LYS A 159 5.80 20.16 0.95
N LEU A 160 6.30 20.35 2.17
CA LEU A 160 7.15 21.50 2.51
C LEU A 160 8.46 21.50 1.70
N ILE A 161 9.16 20.35 1.63
CA ILE A 161 10.40 20.24 0.85
C ILE A 161 10.15 20.51 -0.64
N LEU A 162 9.04 20.01 -1.20
CA LEU A 162 8.69 20.30 -2.59
C LEU A 162 8.44 21.79 -2.84
N LYS A 163 7.86 22.49 -1.86
CA LYS A 163 7.67 23.94 -1.94
C LYS A 163 9.01 24.67 -1.96
N GLU A 164 9.94 24.30 -1.08
CA GLU A 164 11.29 24.86 -1.05
C GLU A 164 12.04 24.64 -2.38
N ILE A 165 11.93 23.44 -2.97
CA ILE A 165 12.51 23.14 -4.28
C ILE A 165 11.89 24.01 -5.36
N ALA A 166 10.57 24.21 -5.36
CA ALA A 166 9.90 25.04 -6.35
C ALA A 166 10.27 26.53 -6.23
N GLU A 167 10.47 27.02 -5.01
CA GLU A 167 10.98 28.37 -4.74
C GLU A 167 12.42 28.51 -5.27
N LEU A 168 13.30 27.54 -4.97
CA LEU A 168 14.67 27.50 -5.50
C LEU A 168 14.70 27.44 -7.04
N ASP A 169 13.84 26.62 -7.64
CA ASP A 169 13.69 26.47 -9.09
C ASP A 169 13.35 27.82 -9.75
N SER A 170 12.42 28.56 -9.14
CA SER A 170 12.02 29.89 -9.60
C SER A 170 13.20 30.87 -9.58
N LEU A 171 13.99 30.87 -8.49
CA LEU A 171 15.17 31.74 -8.35
C LEU A 171 16.27 31.39 -9.36
N GLU A 172 16.60 30.10 -9.51
CA GLU A 172 17.62 29.65 -10.46
C GLU A 172 17.18 29.88 -11.92
N THR A 173 15.88 29.78 -12.21
CA THR A 173 15.33 30.13 -13.52
C THR A 173 15.51 31.62 -13.84
N ILE A 174 15.34 32.51 -12.86
CA ILE A 174 15.61 33.94 -13.04
C ILE A 174 17.10 34.16 -13.31
N ARG A 175 17.98 33.56 -12.49
CA ARG A 175 19.43 33.65 -12.66
C ARG A 175 19.90 33.15 -14.04
N LEU A 176 19.28 32.09 -14.55
CA LEU A 176 19.58 31.55 -15.87
C LEU A 176 19.20 32.51 -17.01
N LYS A 177 18.11 33.28 -16.87
CA LYS A 177 17.68 34.29 -17.85
C LYS A 177 18.59 35.52 -17.87
N ASP A 178 19.13 35.89 -16.72
CA ASP A 178 20.06 37.03 -16.59
C ASP A 178 21.46 36.71 -17.14
N THR A 179 21.81 35.41 -17.20
CA THR A 179 22.99 34.94 -17.93
C THR A 179 22.69 35.06 -19.42
N THR A 180 23.53 35.74 -20.22
CA THR A 180 23.29 36.02 -21.65
C THR A 180 22.73 34.79 -22.36
N ALA A 181 21.42 34.83 -22.63
CA ALA A 181 20.57 33.78 -23.21
C ALA A 181 21.16 32.35 -23.16
N ALA A 182 21.19 31.73 -21.98
CA ALA A 182 21.36 30.28 -21.79
C ALA A 182 22.65 29.64 -22.36
N ASP A 183 23.81 30.23 -22.05
CA ASP A 183 25.11 29.54 -22.17
C ASP A 183 25.11 28.18 -21.45
N TYR A 184 25.83 27.21 -21.99
CA TYR A 184 26.02 25.87 -21.44
C TYR A 184 26.49 25.90 -19.98
N SER A 185 27.39 26.83 -19.63
CA SER A 185 27.83 27.06 -18.25
C SER A 185 26.67 27.42 -17.31
N GLY A 186 25.73 28.26 -17.79
CA GLY A 186 24.52 28.63 -17.06
C GLY A 186 23.58 27.44 -16.82
N LYS A 187 23.33 26.63 -17.87
CA LYS A 187 22.50 25.40 -17.77
C LYS A 187 23.10 24.39 -16.80
N LEU A 188 24.41 24.21 -16.82
CA LEU A 188 25.12 23.32 -15.91
C LEU A 188 24.99 23.79 -14.45
N GLY A 189 25.13 25.10 -14.21
CA GLY A 189 24.91 25.69 -12.89
C GLY A 189 23.49 25.47 -12.36
N TYR A 190 22.48 25.70 -13.21
CA TYR A 190 21.07 25.43 -12.88
C TYR A 190 20.84 23.96 -12.50
N CYS A 191 21.34 23.02 -13.31
CA CYS A 191 21.25 21.60 -13.00
C CYS A 191 21.94 21.23 -11.68
N SER A 192 23.16 21.75 -11.45
CA SER A 192 23.95 21.45 -10.26
C SER A 192 23.22 21.86 -8.97
N ALA A 193 22.50 22.99 -9.00
CA ALA A 193 21.70 23.45 -7.87
C ALA A 193 20.44 22.60 -7.68
N LEU A 194 19.63 22.46 -8.74
CA LEU A 194 18.30 21.86 -8.62
C LEU A 194 18.32 20.34 -8.49
N SER A 195 19.21 19.65 -9.22
CA SER A 195 19.33 18.19 -9.13
C SER A 195 19.75 17.76 -7.72
N THR A 196 20.67 18.48 -7.09
CA THR A 196 21.11 18.18 -5.72
C THR A 196 19.96 18.30 -4.72
N ALA A 197 19.20 19.40 -4.78
CA ALA A 197 18.04 19.60 -3.91
C ALA A 197 16.96 18.53 -4.17
N HIS A 198 16.70 18.20 -5.44
CA HIS A 198 15.71 17.20 -5.82
C HIS A 198 16.11 15.78 -5.39
N LEU A 199 17.37 15.37 -5.59
CA LEU A 199 17.86 14.07 -5.15
C LEU A 199 17.83 13.93 -3.63
N ARG A 200 18.12 14.99 -2.88
CA ARG A 200 17.96 15.00 -1.41
C ARG A 200 16.52 14.74 -1.01
N TYR A 201 15.56 15.38 -1.68
CA TYR A 201 14.14 15.12 -1.48
C TYR A 201 13.78 13.66 -1.80
N ILE A 202 14.19 13.12 -2.95
CA ILE A 202 13.93 11.72 -3.32
C ILE A 202 14.53 10.76 -2.29
N LYS A 203 15.74 11.04 -1.80
CA LYS A 203 16.39 10.25 -0.75
C LYS A 203 15.64 10.30 0.58
N GLN A 204 15.10 11.47 0.94
CA GLN A 204 14.23 11.59 2.10
C GLN A 204 12.96 10.76 1.91
N CYS A 205 12.30 10.84 0.75
CA CYS A 205 11.14 10.01 0.44
C CYS A 205 11.45 8.51 0.50
N PHE A 206 12.65 8.08 0.09
CA PHE A 206 13.08 6.69 0.24
C PHE A 206 13.18 6.24 1.71
N ASN A 207 13.72 7.09 2.57
CA ASN A 207 13.79 6.79 4.01
C ASN A 207 12.38 6.79 4.62
N ASP A 208 11.55 7.76 4.25
CA ASP A 208 10.18 7.87 4.71
C ASP A 208 9.36 6.64 4.36
N ILE A 209 9.44 6.15 3.12
CA ILE A 209 8.68 4.95 2.73
C ILE A 209 9.14 3.71 3.50
N LYS A 210 10.43 3.59 3.82
CA LYS A 210 10.93 2.48 4.65
C LYS A 210 10.31 2.50 6.05
N ASP A 211 10.18 3.69 6.65
CA ASP A 211 9.55 3.84 7.97
C ASP A 211 8.02 3.65 7.90
N GLN A 212 7.41 4.05 6.78
CA GLN A 212 5.96 3.98 6.59
C GLN A 212 5.44 2.57 6.26
N ILE A 213 6.23 1.72 5.59
CA ILE A 213 5.82 0.34 5.25
C ILE A 213 5.24 -0.42 6.46
N PRO A 214 5.94 -0.53 7.62
CA PRO A 214 5.39 -1.23 8.77
C PRO A 214 4.13 -0.55 9.34
N LEU A 215 4.02 0.78 9.26
CA LEU A 215 2.83 1.50 9.67
C LEU A 215 1.62 1.17 8.78
N TYR A 216 1.82 1.06 7.46
CA TYR A 216 0.78 0.70 6.52
C TYR A 216 0.33 -0.76 6.64
N ILE A 217 1.27 -1.67 6.93
CA ILE A 217 0.94 -3.07 7.24
C ILE A 217 0.08 -3.12 8.51
N ARG A 218 0.51 -2.44 9.58
CA ARG A 218 -0.25 -2.41 10.85
C ARG A 218 -1.62 -1.77 10.69
N LEU A 219 -1.73 -0.71 9.88
CA LEU A 219 -3.02 -0.09 9.57
C LEU A 219 -4.00 -1.10 8.96
N ASN A 220 -3.53 -1.93 8.03
CA ASN A 220 -4.38 -2.94 7.41
C ASN A 220 -4.75 -4.08 8.37
N GLU A 221 -3.82 -4.50 9.23
CA GLU A 221 -4.11 -5.45 10.30
C GLU A 221 -5.20 -4.94 11.25
N ILE A 222 -5.09 -3.68 11.69
CA ILE A 222 -6.09 -3.05 12.56
C ILE A 222 -7.46 -3.01 11.88
N GLU A 223 -7.52 -2.66 10.59
CA GLU A 223 -8.78 -2.68 9.84
C GLU A 223 -9.39 -4.07 9.76
N ASN A 224 -8.56 -5.09 9.51
CA ASN A 224 -9.00 -6.48 9.51
C ASN A 224 -9.47 -6.94 10.92
N GLU A 225 -8.78 -6.55 11.99
CA GLU A 225 -9.18 -6.85 13.37
C GLU A 225 -10.49 -6.16 13.76
N LEU A 226 -10.67 -4.90 13.36
CA LEU A 226 -11.92 -4.16 13.58
C LEU A 226 -13.08 -4.82 12.84
N ILE A 227 -12.89 -5.22 11.57
CA ILE A 227 -13.92 -5.95 10.81
C ILE A 227 -14.30 -7.26 11.50
N LYS A 228 -13.31 -8.04 11.95
CA LYS A 228 -13.57 -9.29 12.70
C LYS A 228 -14.36 -9.04 13.98
N ARG A 229 -14.00 -8.01 14.75
CA ARG A 229 -14.62 -7.72 16.06
C ARG A 229 -15.98 -7.02 15.98
N GLU A 230 -16.19 -6.16 14.99
CA GLU A 230 -17.42 -5.39 14.82
C GLU A 230 -18.47 -6.14 13.96
N ILE A 231 -18.04 -7.01 13.04
CA ILE A 231 -18.90 -7.60 12.00
C ILE A 231 -18.87 -9.15 12.04
N ASP A 232 -18.00 -9.77 12.84
CA ASP A 232 -17.81 -11.25 12.94
C ASP A 232 -17.68 -11.92 11.56
N TYR A 233 -16.88 -11.30 10.68
CA TYR A 233 -16.82 -11.67 9.27
C TYR A 233 -15.38 -11.85 8.77
N GLU A 234 -14.88 -13.08 8.83
CA GLU A 234 -13.51 -13.46 8.43
C GLU A 234 -13.22 -13.32 6.92
N ARG A 235 -14.25 -13.26 6.07
CA ARG A 235 -14.10 -13.26 4.61
C ARG A 235 -13.78 -11.89 3.99
N LEU A 236 -13.81 -10.80 4.77
CA LEU A 236 -13.46 -9.43 4.31
C LEU A 236 -11.97 -9.07 4.50
N VAL A 237 -11.16 -9.99 5.03
CA VAL A 237 -9.75 -9.75 5.33
C VAL A 237 -8.97 -9.48 4.05
N THR A 238 -8.48 -8.25 3.89
CA THR A 238 -7.60 -7.85 2.79
C THR A 238 -6.17 -8.33 3.06
N ASP A 239 -5.37 -8.53 1.99
CA ASP A 239 -3.95 -8.80 2.12
C ASP A 239 -3.25 -7.65 2.87
N SER A 240 -2.54 -7.97 3.97
CA SER A 240 -1.86 -7.03 4.88
C SER A 240 -0.99 -5.99 4.17
N ASP A 241 -0.51 -6.29 2.96
CA ASP A 241 0.49 -5.49 2.27
C ASP A 241 -0.08 -4.44 1.30
N LEU A 242 -1.40 -4.39 1.08
CA LEU A 242 -2.01 -3.54 0.04
C LEU A 242 -1.65 -2.04 0.16
N TYR A 243 -1.75 -1.47 1.37
CA TYR A 243 -1.43 -0.07 1.60
C TYR A 243 0.07 0.22 1.43
N ALA A 244 0.92 -0.70 1.88
CA ALA A 244 2.36 -0.58 1.73
C ALA A 244 2.80 -0.68 0.27
N VAL A 245 2.23 -1.61 -0.51
CA VAL A 245 2.47 -1.73 -1.96
C VAL A 245 2.08 -0.45 -2.71
N LYS A 246 0.93 0.15 -2.38
CA LYS A 246 0.52 1.45 -2.96
C LYS A 246 1.46 2.59 -2.59
N ALA A 247 2.04 2.56 -1.40
CA ALA A 247 3.00 3.57 -0.97
C ALA A 247 4.35 3.43 -1.72
N VAL A 248 4.78 2.20 -2.01
CA VAL A 248 5.94 1.94 -2.88
C VAL A 248 5.68 2.42 -4.32
N ASP A 249 4.47 2.27 -4.86
CA ASP A 249 4.09 2.81 -6.17
C ASP A 249 4.25 4.33 -6.24
N LYS A 250 3.77 5.03 -5.20
CA LYS A 250 3.95 6.50 -5.09
C LYS A 250 5.41 6.90 -5.01
N TYR A 251 6.25 6.13 -4.30
CA TYR A 251 7.68 6.38 -4.28
C TYR A 251 8.32 6.14 -5.66
N ALA A 252 7.88 5.12 -6.40
CA ALA A 252 8.35 4.89 -7.77
C ALA A 252 8.03 6.08 -8.70
N ASP A 253 6.86 6.72 -8.55
CA ASP A 253 6.49 7.96 -9.26
C ASP A 253 7.36 9.17 -8.90
N ILE A 254 7.83 9.24 -7.66
CA ILE A 254 8.77 10.26 -7.21
C ILE A 254 10.16 9.98 -7.81
N LEU A 255 10.61 8.73 -7.73
CA LEU A 255 11.91 8.30 -8.20
C LEU A 255 12.06 8.45 -9.73
N SER A 256 10.98 8.26 -10.50
CA SER A 256 11.00 8.45 -11.95
C SER A 256 11.29 9.90 -12.37
N LYS A 257 11.26 10.85 -11.43
CA LYS A 257 11.59 12.26 -11.66
C LYS A 257 13.04 12.60 -11.30
N ALA A 258 13.87 11.61 -10.94
CA ALA A 258 15.27 11.84 -10.55
C ALA A 258 16.08 12.63 -11.58
N TYR A 259 15.79 12.43 -12.87
CA TYR A 259 16.47 13.12 -13.98
C TYR A 259 15.75 14.39 -14.49
N LYS A 260 14.79 14.93 -13.72
CA LYS A 260 13.99 16.11 -14.12
C LYS A 260 14.83 17.33 -14.50
N TYR A 261 15.92 17.58 -13.78
CA TYR A 261 16.73 18.80 -13.90
C TYR A 261 18.05 18.59 -14.67
N ARG A 262 18.17 17.51 -15.45
CA ARG A 262 19.37 17.21 -16.26
C ARG A 262 19.65 18.33 -17.28
N THR A 263 20.90 18.45 -17.72
CA THR A 263 21.20 19.26 -18.91
C THR A 263 20.98 18.41 -20.15
N GLU A 264 20.11 18.86 -21.05
CA GLU A 264 20.03 18.31 -22.41
C GLU A 264 21.11 18.98 -23.26
N ASN A 265 21.94 18.16 -23.92
CA ASN A 265 22.83 18.62 -24.99
C ASN A 265 22.01 18.91 -26.26
#